data_AF-A0A955EUS2-F1
#
_entry.id   AF-A0A955EUS2-F1
#
_cell.length_a   1.000
_cell.length_b   1.000
_cell.length_c   1.000
_cell.angle_alpha   90.00
_cell.angle_beta   90.00
_cell.angle_gamma   90.00
#
_symmetry.space_group_name_H-M   'P 1'
#
loop_
_entity.id
_entity.type
_entity.pdbx_description
1 polymer ?
#
loop_
_entity_poly.entity_id
_entity_poly.type
_entity_poly.pdbx_seq_one_letter_code
_entity_poly.pdbx_strand_id
1 'polypeptide(L)'
;GMAILTAAPDAPPDVPHRLVGILGPDEVYDAARFVTDADYYVGRAREAGHTALVVGGTALYLRAWLKGFDMEAPRDDAYREHLKEVVAAEGPARLHALLTQVDPARAKELHPNDLRRIVRALEIHHVTGTPASAQRVSWSGPDRVPARVVYLERDLADLDRRIDARTEAMFEAGLVDEVRDLLQHPMSPQARQVLGLAEVESLLAGEIDEAEAKASIARRTRRFARKQGTFFRGFSGLQRLPVAEGEDAASIAKRAGEFL
;
A
#
# COMPACT_ATOMS: atom_id res chain seq x y z
N GLY A 1 -10.32 11.92 -8.27
CA GLY A 1 -11.49 11.10 -8.56
C GLY A 1 -11.25 9.64 -8.27
N MET A 2 -10.96 9.28 -7.02
CA MET A 2 -10.87 7.87 -6.57
C MET A 2 -11.38 7.76 -5.13
N ALA A 3 -12.40 8.54 -4.77
CA ALA A 3 -12.80 8.73 -3.38
C ALA A 3 -13.53 7.49 -2.84
N ILE A 4 -14.50 6.98 -3.60
CA ILE A 4 -15.29 5.79 -3.24
C ILE A 4 -14.40 4.55 -3.26
N LEU A 5 -13.62 4.38 -4.35
CA LEU A 5 -12.76 3.22 -4.57
C LEU A 5 -11.71 3.06 -3.46
N THR A 6 -11.21 4.18 -2.92
CA THR A 6 -10.18 4.17 -1.86
C THR A 6 -10.72 4.32 -0.45
N ALA A 7 -12.04 4.51 -0.29
CA ALA A 7 -12.67 4.92 0.97
C ALA A 7 -11.99 6.18 1.54
N ALA A 8 -11.76 7.17 0.68
CA ALA A 8 -11.21 8.46 1.09
C ALA A 8 -12.13 9.11 2.14
N PRO A 9 -11.56 9.65 3.23
CA PRO A 9 -12.35 10.26 4.28
C PRO A 9 -12.99 11.56 3.80
N ASP A 10 -14.21 11.82 4.27
CA ASP A 10 -14.75 13.17 4.33
C ASP A 10 -14.22 13.84 5.60
N ALA A 11 -12.99 14.37 5.52
CA ALA A 11 -12.28 14.90 6.67
C ALA A 11 -12.85 16.27 7.08
N PRO A 12 -13.23 16.46 8.35
CA PRO A 12 -13.78 17.74 8.77
C PRO A 12 -12.66 18.81 8.80
N PRO A 13 -12.99 20.10 8.56
CA PRO A 13 -11.99 21.15 8.39
C PRO A 13 -11.06 21.37 9.60
N ASP A 14 -11.53 21.02 10.79
CA ASP A 14 -10.82 21.12 12.07
C ASP A 14 -9.85 19.95 12.33
N VAL A 15 -9.95 18.85 11.56
CA VAL A 15 -9.02 17.71 11.61
C VAL A 15 -8.46 17.44 10.21
N PRO A 16 -7.57 18.32 9.71
CA PRO A 16 -7.10 18.25 8.33
C PRO A 16 -6.27 16.97 8.09
N HIS A 17 -6.77 16.11 7.23
CA HIS A 17 -6.02 14.94 6.77
C HIS A 17 -5.02 15.37 5.69
N ARG A 18 -3.73 15.15 5.96
CA ARG A 18 -2.65 15.37 4.98
C ARG A 18 -2.44 14.11 4.14
N LEU A 19 -1.89 14.27 2.94
CA LEU A 19 -1.60 13.18 2.00
C LEU A 19 -2.84 12.44 1.47
N VAL A 20 -4.01 13.10 1.47
CA VAL A 20 -5.25 12.60 0.87
C VAL A 20 -5.61 13.50 -0.31
N GLY A 21 -5.91 12.90 -1.47
CA GLY A 21 -6.31 13.66 -2.66
C GLY A 21 -5.23 14.58 -3.24
N ILE A 22 -3.95 14.32 -2.92
CA ILE A 22 -2.82 15.18 -3.29
C ILE A 22 -2.24 14.92 -4.69
N LEU A 23 -2.73 13.91 -5.41
CA LEU A 23 -2.18 13.46 -6.70
C LEU A 23 -3.29 13.12 -7.70
N GLY A 24 -2.97 13.31 -8.98
CA GLY A 24 -3.69 12.71 -10.11
C GLY A 24 -3.48 11.20 -10.21
N PRO A 25 -4.38 10.49 -10.92
CA PRO A 25 -4.31 9.03 -11.06
C PRO A 25 -3.14 8.55 -11.95
N ASP A 26 -2.58 9.43 -12.78
CA ASP A 26 -1.41 9.21 -13.62
C ASP A 26 -0.08 9.41 -12.88
N GLU A 27 -0.10 10.05 -11.72
CA GLU A 27 1.09 10.31 -10.93
C GLU A 27 1.56 9.08 -10.14
N VAL A 28 2.87 8.97 -9.98
CA VAL A 28 3.51 7.91 -9.20
C VAL A 28 3.76 8.40 -7.77
N TYR A 29 3.42 7.53 -6.82
CA TYR A 29 3.73 7.71 -5.41
C TYR A 29 4.34 6.43 -4.86
N ASP A 30 5.44 6.57 -4.11
CA ASP A 30 6.17 5.45 -3.55
C ASP A 30 6.50 5.67 -2.05
N ALA A 31 7.11 4.67 -1.43
CA ALA A 31 7.44 4.71 -0.01
C ALA A 31 8.46 5.82 0.30
N ALA A 32 9.33 6.16 -0.65
CA ALA A 32 10.33 7.20 -0.53
C ALA A 32 9.70 8.60 -0.41
N ARG A 33 8.81 8.90 -1.36
CA ARG A 33 8.06 10.15 -1.37
C ARG A 33 7.19 10.26 -0.13
N PHE A 34 6.52 9.18 0.27
CA PHE A 34 5.78 9.14 1.53
C PHE A 34 6.65 9.46 2.74
N VAL A 35 7.87 8.94 2.84
CA VAL A 35 8.78 9.23 3.96
C VAL A 35 9.09 10.72 4.05
N THR A 36 9.39 11.34 2.89
CA THR A 36 9.71 12.77 2.79
C THR A 36 8.50 13.63 3.18
N ASP A 37 7.33 13.31 2.62
CA ASP A 37 6.11 14.06 2.86
C ASP A 37 5.62 13.87 4.31
N ALA A 38 5.73 12.66 4.86
CA ALA A 38 5.38 12.38 6.25
C ALA A 38 6.29 13.15 7.22
N ASP A 39 7.60 13.19 6.99
CA ASP A 39 8.52 14.00 7.80
C ASP A 39 8.15 15.48 7.78
N TYR A 40 7.84 16.01 6.60
CA TYR A 40 7.42 17.39 6.45
C TYR A 40 6.17 17.69 7.29
N TYR A 41 5.08 16.95 7.09
CA TYR A 41 3.82 17.24 7.79
C TYR A 41 3.86 16.94 9.29
N VAL A 42 4.59 15.90 9.71
CA VAL A 42 4.79 15.59 11.13
C VAL A 42 5.65 16.66 11.80
N GLY A 43 6.69 17.15 11.13
CA GLY A 43 7.50 18.28 11.59
C GLY A 43 6.64 19.53 11.80
N ARG A 44 5.83 19.90 10.80
CA ARG A 44 4.92 21.05 10.88
C ARG A 44 3.90 20.94 12.02
N ALA A 45 3.32 19.75 12.23
CA ALA A 45 2.41 19.52 13.35
C ALA A 45 3.11 19.71 14.70
N ARG A 46 4.33 19.18 14.85
CA ARG A 46 5.13 19.33 16.08
C ARG A 46 5.55 20.77 16.33
N GLU A 47 5.98 21.50 15.31
CA GLU A 47 6.29 22.94 15.39
C GLU A 47 5.10 23.77 15.88
N ALA A 48 3.88 23.37 15.50
CA ALA A 48 2.64 24.00 15.95
C ALA A 48 2.17 23.51 17.35
N GLY A 49 2.95 22.67 18.04
CA GLY A 49 2.59 22.12 19.35
C GLY A 49 1.52 21.03 19.32
N HIS A 50 1.26 20.43 18.16
CA HIS A 50 0.28 19.36 17.99
C HIS A 50 0.95 17.97 17.98
N THR A 51 0.22 16.98 18.47
CA THR A 51 0.57 15.56 18.29
C THR A 51 0.16 15.12 16.89
N ALA A 52 1.14 14.67 16.09
CA ALA A 52 0.86 14.13 14.77
C ALA A 52 0.32 12.69 14.88
N LEU A 53 -0.85 12.43 14.29
CA LEU A 53 -1.41 11.10 14.15
C LEU A 53 -1.28 10.63 12.70
N VAL A 54 -0.50 9.57 12.47
CA VAL A 54 -0.35 8.96 11.14
C VAL A 54 -1.27 7.74 11.06
N VAL A 55 -2.33 7.83 10.26
CA VAL A 55 -3.36 6.79 10.11
C VAL A 55 -3.29 6.19 8.72
N GLY A 56 -3.35 4.86 8.61
CA GLY A 56 -3.43 4.19 7.32
C GLY A 56 -3.14 2.69 7.36
N GLY A 57 -3.41 2.02 6.24
CA GLY A 57 -3.24 0.58 6.08
C GLY A 57 -2.01 0.16 5.27
N THR A 58 -1.26 1.10 4.68
CA THR A 58 -0.11 0.79 3.80
C THR A 58 1.13 0.48 4.65
N ALA A 59 1.17 -0.71 5.23
CA ALA A 59 2.15 -1.08 6.25
C ALA A 59 3.61 -0.94 5.78
N LEU A 60 3.90 -1.14 4.48
CA LEU A 60 5.24 -0.89 3.93
C LEU A 60 5.67 0.58 4.09
N TYR A 61 4.76 1.53 3.85
CA TYR A 61 5.06 2.96 3.90
C TYR A 61 5.26 3.41 5.34
N LEU A 62 4.41 2.95 6.26
CA LEU A 62 4.59 3.18 7.70
C LEU A 62 5.91 2.59 8.19
N ARG A 63 6.27 1.38 7.75
CA ARG A 63 7.55 0.76 8.13
C ARG A 63 8.74 1.52 7.57
N ALA A 64 8.68 1.94 6.30
CA ALA A 64 9.69 2.78 5.66
C ALA A 64 9.90 4.09 6.42
N TRP A 65 8.82 4.72 6.88
CA TRP A 65 8.90 5.93 7.68
C TRP A 65 9.47 5.69 9.09
N LEU A 66 8.94 4.70 9.83
CA LEU A 66 9.38 4.39 11.19
C LEU A 66 10.82 3.89 11.28
N LYS A 67 11.22 2.98 10.38
CA LYS A 67 12.53 2.30 10.42
C LYS A 67 13.57 2.90 9.48
N GLY A 68 13.16 3.85 8.63
CA GLY A 68 13.98 4.28 7.50
C GLY A 68 13.79 3.37 6.28
N PHE A 69 14.17 3.94 5.14
CA PHE A 69 14.08 3.32 3.83
C PHE A 69 15.38 3.70 3.12
N ASP A 70 16.23 2.72 2.79
CA ASP A 70 17.42 3.05 1.98
C ASP A 70 16.96 3.46 0.60
N MET A 71 17.26 4.71 0.33
CA MET A 71 16.97 5.44 -0.89
C MET A 71 18.06 5.28 -1.95
N GLU A 72 19.05 4.41 -1.72
CA GLU A 72 20.30 4.42 -2.50
C GLU A 72 20.10 4.13 -4.00
N ALA A 73 19.00 3.48 -4.39
CA ALA A 73 18.67 3.22 -5.78
C ALA A 73 17.41 4.00 -6.23
N PRO A 74 17.56 5.17 -6.89
CA PRO A 74 16.44 5.76 -7.60
C PRO A 74 15.84 4.79 -8.62
N ARG A 75 14.59 5.05 -9.00
CA ARG A 75 13.91 4.29 -10.05
C ARG A 75 14.50 4.69 -11.42
N ASP A 76 14.74 3.70 -12.27
CA ASP A 76 15.19 3.88 -13.66
C ASP A 76 14.15 3.26 -14.61
N ASP A 77 13.30 4.11 -15.18
CA ASP A 77 12.24 3.67 -16.09
C ASP A 77 12.78 3.07 -17.39
N ALA A 78 13.88 3.62 -17.94
CA ALA A 78 14.48 3.11 -19.17
C ALA A 78 15.01 1.69 -18.96
N TYR A 79 15.67 1.44 -17.83
CA TYR A 79 16.14 0.10 -17.48
C TYR A 79 14.97 -0.86 -17.24
N ARG A 80 13.88 -0.42 -16.63
CA ARG A 80 12.68 -1.25 -16.45
C ARG A 80 12.02 -1.62 -17.77
N GLU A 81 11.92 -0.70 -18.72
CA GLU A 81 11.40 -1.01 -20.06
C GLU A 81 12.30 -2.03 -20.76
N HIS A 82 13.63 -1.86 -20.70
CA HIS A 82 14.56 -2.85 -21.23
C HIS A 82 14.34 -4.25 -20.61
N LEU A 83 14.18 -4.35 -19.29
CA LEU A 83 13.92 -5.65 -18.65
C LEU A 83 12.57 -6.27 -19.07
N LYS A 84 11.57 -5.46 -19.41
CA LYS A 84 10.31 -5.98 -19.98
C LYS A 84 10.53 -6.57 -21.38
N GLU A 85 11.34 -5.91 -22.21
CA GLU A 85 11.71 -6.44 -23.53
C GLU A 85 12.42 -7.78 -23.43
N VAL A 86 13.34 -7.92 -22.45
CA VAL A 86 14.02 -9.20 -22.17
C VAL A 86 13.00 -10.29 -21.78
N VAL A 87 12.02 -9.98 -20.94
CA VAL A 87 10.96 -10.94 -20.58
C VAL A 87 10.10 -11.31 -21.79
N ALA A 88 9.79 -10.35 -22.66
CA ALA A 88 9.00 -10.60 -23.86
C ALA A 88 9.74 -11.51 -24.86
N ALA A 89 11.06 -11.36 -24.98
CA ALA A 89 11.89 -12.13 -25.92
C ALA A 89 12.30 -13.50 -25.37
N GLU A 90 12.72 -13.58 -24.11
CA GLU A 90 13.39 -14.76 -23.52
C GLU A 90 12.59 -15.41 -22.38
N GLY A 91 11.49 -14.78 -21.97
CA GLY A 91 10.66 -15.24 -20.87
C GLY A 91 11.15 -14.83 -19.47
N PRO A 92 10.29 -15.03 -18.45
CA PRO A 92 10.55 -14.58 -17.07
C PRO A 92 11.77 -15.25 -16.40
N ALA A 93 12.07 -16.50 -16.78
CA ALA A 93 13.20 -17.25 -16.24
C ALA A 93 14.54 -16.55 -16.51
N ARG A 94 14.64 -15.79 -17.61
CA ARG A 94 15.85 -15.05 -17.96
C ARG A 94 16.21 -14.00 -16.91
N LEU A 95 15.22 -13.25 -16.40
CA LEU A 95 15.48 -12.26 -15.36
C LEU A 95 15.96 -12.90 -14.05
N HIS A 96 15.41 -14.06 -13.69
CA HIS A 96 15.88 -14.79 -12.51
C HIS A 96 17.33 -15.29 -12.67
N ALA A 97 17.70 -15.74 -13.88
CA ALA A 97 19.08 -16.10 -14.19
C ALA A 97 20.02 -14.89 -14.12
N LEU A 98 19.63 -13.74 -14.67
CA LEU A 98 20.39 -12.49 -14.54
C LEU A 98 20.55 -12.09 -13.06
N LEU A 99 19.48 -12.18 -12.27
CA LEU A 99 19.54 -11.89 -10.83
C LEU A 99 20.48 -12.86 -10.11
N THR A 100 20.47 -14.14 -10.47
CA THR A 100 21.36 -15.15 -9.87
C THR A 100 22.84 -14.81 -10.11
N GLN A 101 23.18 -14.15 -11.21
CA GLN A 101 24.57 -13.76 -11.51
C GLN A 101 25.03 -12.58 -10.65
N VAL A 102 24.18 -11.58 -10.44
CA VAL A 102 24.54 -10.33 -9.75
C VAL A 102 24.21 -10.34 -8.26
N ASP A 103 23.22 -11.13 -7.85
CA ASP A 103 22.74 -11.24 -6.47
C ASP A 103 22.19 -12.66 -6.17
N PRO A 104 23.09 -13.67 -6.01
CA PRO A 104 22.68 -15.05 -5.74
C PRO A 104 21.86 -15.20 -4.46
N ALA A 105 22.16 -14.40 -3.44
CA ALA A 105 21.46 -14.44 -2.16
C ALA A 105 20.00 -14.02 -2.33
N ARG A 106 19.73 -12.92 -3.04
CA ARG A 106 18.36 -12.48 -3.33
C ARG A 106 17.64 -13.44 -4.27
N ALA A 107 18.33 -13.97 -5.28
CA ALA A 107 17.74 -14.93 -6.21
C ALA A 107 17.21 -16.19 -5.51
N LYS A 108 17.88 -16.64 -4.43
CA LYS A 108 17.45 -17.80 -3.62
C LYS A 108 16.16 -17.53 -2.84
N GLU A 109 15.92 -16.29 -2.43
CA GLU A 109 14.73 -15.90 -1.66
C GLU A 109 13.50 -15.66 -2.55
N LEU A 110 13.71 -15.25 -3.80
CA LEU A 110 12.65 -14.85 -4.71
C LEU A 110 12.23 -16.01 -5.63
N HIS A 111 10.91 -16.24 -5.69
CA HIS A 111 10.36 -17.12 -6.70
C HIS A 111 10.57 -16.51 -8.10
N PRO A 112 10.91 -17.30 -9.15
CA PRO A 112 11.16 -16.77 -10.51
C PRO A 112 10.01 -15.95 -11.10
N ASN A 113 8.78 -16.24 -10.67
CA ASN A 113 7.58 -15.51 -11.10
C ASN A 113 7.34 -14.19 -10.34
N ASP A 114 8.13 -13.85 -9.31
CA ASP A 114 8.05 -12.55 -8.63
C ASP A 114 8.84 -11.48 -9.41
N LEU A 115 8.44 -11.27 -10.66
CA LEU A 115 9.11 -10.37 -11.60
C LEU A 115 9.25 -8.96 -11.04
N ARG A 116 8.27 -8.50 -10.27
CA ARG A 116 8.32 -7.18 -9.65
C ARG A 116 9.50 -7.02 -8.70
N ARG A 117 9.76 -8.02 -7.84
CA ARG A 117 10.90 -7.98 -6.92
C ARG A 117 12.22 -8.26 -7.62
N ILE A 118 12.22 -9.13 -8.63
CA ILE A 118 13.41 -9.42 -9.44
C ILE A 118 13.86 -8.18 -10.20
N VAL A 119 12.96 -7.51 -10.91
CA VAL A 119 13.22 -6.25 -11.62
C VAL A 119 13.79 -5.20 -10.67
N ARG A 120 13.20 -5.03 -9.47
CA ARG A 120 13.73 -4.06 -8.49
C ARG A 120 15.13 -4.44 -8.00
N ALA A 121 15.42 -5.72 -7.77
CA ALA A 121 16.75 -6.14 -7.33
C ALA A 121 17.82 -5.93 -8.42
N LEU A 122 17.46 -6.22 -9.67
CA LEU A 122 18.30 -5.93 -10.85
C LEU A 122 18.51 -4.43 -11.04
N GLU A 123 17.47 -3.62 -10.87
CA GLU A 123 17.53 -2.15 -10.96
C GLU A 123 18.44 -1.57 -9.88
N ILE A 124 18.34 -2.04 -8.64
CA ILE A 124 19.23 -1.64 -7.54
C ILE A 124 20.69 -1.88 -7.93
N HIS A 125 21.01 -3.08 -8.41
CA HIS A 125 22.37 -3.40 -8.84
C HIS A 125 22.82 -2.55 -10.04
N HIS A 126 21.93 -2.34 -11.02
CA HIS A 126 22.23 -1.52 -12.19
C HIS A 126 22.59 -0.08 -11.81
N VAL A 127 21.81 0.54 -10.92
CA VAL A 127 21.96 1.94 -10.55
C VAL A 127 23.11 2.16 -9.57
N THR A 128 23.32 1.23 -8.62
CA THR A 128 24.26 1.44 -7.50
C THR A 128 25.56 0.65 -7.64
N GLY A 129 25.61 -0.33 -8.54
CA GLY A 129 26.71 -1.30 -8.64
C GLY A 129 26.77 -2.30 -7.47
N THR A 130 25.82 -2.25 -6.53
CA THR A 130 25.79 -3.12 -5.34
C THR A 130 24.59 -4.07 -5.38
N PRO A 131 24.75 -5.34 -4.99
CA PRO A 131 23.63 -6.28 -4.92
C PRO A 131 22.56 -5.81 -3.94
N ALA A 132 21.28 -6.03 -4.28
CA ALA A 132 20.15 -5.67 -3.41
C ALA A 132 20.14 -6.44 -2.08
N SER A 133 20.76 -7.62 -2.00
CA SER A 133 20.98 -8.36 -0.76
C SER A 133 22.06 -7.74 0.14
N ALA A 134 22.97 -6.94 -0.42
CA ALA A 134 24.00 -6.20 0.31
C ALA A 134 23.42 -4.90 0.90
N GLN A 135 22.45 -4.28 0.22
CA GLN A 135 21.62 -3.19 0.74
C GLN A 135 20.61 -3.71 1.76
N ARG A 136 21.09 -4.12 2.93
CA ARG A 136 20.21 -4.45 4.05
C ARG A 136 19.81 -3.15 4.75
N VAL A 137 18.63 -2.62 4.39
CA VAL A 137 17.87 -1.81 5.35
C VAL A 137 17.56 -2.73 6.52
N SER A 138 18.40 -2.67 7.56
CA SER A 138 18.21 -3.44 8.76
C SER A 138 17.06 -2.81 9.54
N TRP A 139 15.83 -3.21 9.21
CA TRP A 139 14.64 -2.87 10.01
C TRP A 139 14.65 -3.50 11.42
N SER A 140 15.74 -4.21 11.78
CA SER A 140 16.02 -4.66 13.15
C SER A 140 16.74 -3.60 14.00
N GLY A 141 17.14 -2.47 13.42
CA GLY A 141 17.64 -1.32 14.17
C GLY A 141 16.55 -0.58 14.97
N PRO A 142 16.95 0.38 15.82
CA PRO A 142 16.01 1.26 16.52
C PRO A 142 15.13 2.02 15.53
N ASP A 143 13.94 2.43 15.97
CA ASP A 143 13.08 3.28 15.14
C ASP A 143 13.77 4.63 14.88
N ARG A 144 13.78 5.05 13.61
CA ARG A 144 14.20 6.39 13.19
C ARG A 144 13.27 7.44 13.78
N VAL A 145 11.97 7.16 13.76
CA VAL A 145 10.94 8.05 14.29
C VAL A 145 10.41 7.46 15.60
N PRO A 146 10.57 8.16 16.75
CA PRO A 146 9.93 7.73 17.98
C PRO A 146 8.41 7.88 17.83
N ALA A 147 7.71 6.76 17.84
CA ALA A 147 6.26 6.70 17.69
C ALA A 147 5.68 5.55 18.51
N ARG A 148 4.43 5.71 18.93
CA ARG A 148 3.62 4.61 19.47
C ARG A 148 2.75 4.08 18.34
N VAL A 149 2.77 2.77 18.14
CA VAL A 149 2.04 2.13 17.04
C VAL A 149 0.87 1.34 17.62
N VAL A 150 -0.35 1.74 17.26
CA VAL A 150 -1.58 1.04 17.66
C VAL A 150 -2.17 0.36 16.43
N TYR A 151 -2.48 -0.94 16.54
CA TYR A 151 -3.18 -1.71 15.52
C TYR A 151 -4.55 -2.12 16.03
N LEU A 152 -5.58 -1.61 15.36
CA LEU A 152 -6.98 -1.98 15.64
C LEU A 152 -7.21 -3.39 15.09
N GLU A 153 -7.41 -4.33 16.00
CA GLU A 153 -7.60 -5.73 15.66
C GLU A 153 -9.06 -6.13 15.84
N ARG A 154 -9.64 -6.72 14.80
CA ARG A 154 -11.00 -7.25 14.81
C ARG A 154 -10.97 -8.75 14.60
N ASP A 155 -12.02 -9.41 15.07
CA ASP A 155 -12.30 -10.79 14.70
C ASP A 155 -12.44 -10.91 13.17
N LEU A 156 -12.04 -12.05 12.63
CA LEU A 156 -12.02 -12.26 11.18
C LEU A 156 -13.44 -12.32 10.59
N ALA A 157 -14.42 -12.86 11.32
CA ALA A 157 -15.79 -12.92 10.83
C ALA A 157 -16.46 -11.54 10.85
N ASP A 158 -16.21 -10.72 11.89
CA ASP A 158 -16.63 -9.31 11.92
C ASP A 158 -15.98 -8.52 10.75
N LEU A 159 -14.67 -8.66 10.58
CA LEU A 159 -13.94 -8.00 9.50
C LEU A 159 -14.48 -8.38 8.10
N ASP A 160 -14.74 -9.66 7.87
CA ASP A 160 -15.28 -10.14 6.60
C ASP A 160 -16.69 -9.56 6.33
N ARG A 161 -17.58 -9.53 7.33
CA ARG A 161 -18.92 -8.91 7.22
C ARG A 161 -18.83 -7.42 6.91
N ARG A 162 -17.93 -6.69 7.56
CA ARG A 162 -17.74 -5.25 7.31
C ARG A 162 -17.20 -4.98 5.91
N ILE A 163 -16.33 -5.83 5.38
CA ILE A 163 -15.82 -5.73 4.01
C ILE A 163 -16.96 -5.94 3.01
N ASP A 164 -17.84 -6.91 3.26
CA ASP A 164 -19.02 -7.15 2.41
C ASP A 164 -19.95 -5.95 2.41
N ALA A 165 -20.36 -5.49 3.60
CA ALA A 165 -21.23 -4.33 3.75
C ALA A 165 -20.63 -3.06 3.12
N ARG A 166 -19.31 -2.85 3.27
CA ARG A 166 -18.62 -1.73 2.62
C ARG A 166 -18.64 -1.87 1.10
N THR A 167 -18.47 -3.08 0.58
CA THR A 167 -18.49 -3.30 -0.87
C THR A 167 -19.86 -2.97 -1.44
N GLU A 168 -20.94 -3.38 -0.80
CA GLU A 168 -22.30 -2.97 -1.18
C GLU A 168 -22.46 -1.44 -1.15
N ALA A 169 -22.08 -0.80 -0.03
CA ALA A 169 -22.17 0.65 0.12
C ALA A 169 -21.35 1.42 -0.92
N MET A 170 -20.23 0.87 -1.41
CA MET A 170 -19.46 1.50 -2.49
C MET A 170 -20.28 1.55 -3.79
N PHE A 171 -20.97 0.46 -4.16
CA PHE A 171 -21.81 0.44 -5.35
C PHE A 171 -23.00 1.41 -5.22
N GLU A 172 -23.66 1.41 -4.07
CA GLU A 172 -24.76 2.34 -3.76
C GLU A 172 -24.31 3.80 -3.83
N ALA A 173 -23.06 4.09 -3.44
CA ALA A 173 -22.48 5.43 -3.49
C ALA A 173 -22.03 5.87 -4.90
N GLY A 174 -22.18 5.04 -5.93
CA GLY A 174 -21.81 5.38 -7.31
C GLY A 174 -20.39 4.97 -7.71
N LEU A 175 -19.84 3.89 -7.13
CA LEU A 175 -18.52 3.35 -7.52
C LEU A 175 -18.37 3.15 -9.04
N VAL A 176 -19.42 2.63 -9.69
CA VAL A 176 -19.39 2.35 -11.13
C VAL A 176 -19.21 3.63 -11.95
N ASP A 177 -19.84 4.71 -11.53
CA ASP A 177 -19.71 6.01 -12.19
C ASP A 177 -18.33 6.63 -11.94
N GLU A 178 -17.80 6.54 -10.71
CA GLU A 178 -16.43 6.98 -10.38
C GLU A 178 -15.39 6.26 -11.25
N VAL A 179 -15.52 4.94 -11.42
CA VAL A 179 -14.59 4.17 -12.27
C VAL A 179 -14.77 4.53 -13.74
N ARG A 180 -16.01 4.70 -14.23
CA ARG A 180 -16.25 5.09 -15.63
C ARG A 180 -15.57 6.41 -15.98
N ASP A 181 -15.64 7.39 -15.08
CA ASP A 181 -14.95 8.68 -15.19
C ASP A 181 -13.42 8.51 -15.14
N LEU A 182 -12.93 7.74 -14.18
CA LEU A 182 -11.50 7.47 -14.03
C LEU A 182 -10.87 6.85 -15.29
N LEU A 183 -11.61 5.99 -16.00
CA LEU A 183 -11.15 5.36 -17.25
C LEU A 183 -10.98 6.33 -18.42
N GLN A 184 -11.51 7.56 -18.32
CA GLN A 184 -11.29 8.61 -19.32
C GLN A 184 -9.90 9.26 -19.20
N HIS A 185 -9.15 8.94 -18.14
CA HIS A 185 -7.87 9.55 -17.83
C HIS A 185 -6.72 8.52 -17.88
N PRO A 186 -5.49 8.97 -18.19
CA PRO A 186 -4.31 8.12 -18.01
C PRO A 186 -4.18 7.69 -16.55
N MET A 187 -3.68 6.49 -16.33
CA MET A 187 -3.47 5.93 -14.98
C MET A 187 -2.07 5.36 -14.86
N SER A 188 -1.44 5.62 -13.73
CA SER A 188 -0.17 5.00 -13.38
C SER A 188 -0.35 3.48 -13.19
N PRO A 189 0.72 2.68 -13.36
CA PRO A 189 0.69 1.26 -13.05
C PRO A 189 0.25 0.93 -11.61
N GLN A 190 0.43 1.86 -10.68
CA GLN A 190 0.01 1.76 -9.29
C GLN A 190 -1.49 2.00 -9.13
N ALA A 191 -2.02 3.06 -9.75
CA ALA A 191 -3.46 3.34 -9.73
C ALA A 191 -4.28 2.19 -10.32
N ARG A 192 -3.77 1.56 -11.40
CA ARG A 192 -4.37 0.36 -12.01
C ARG A 192 -4.49 -0.85 -11.07
N GLN A 193 -3.73 -0.89 -9.97
CA GLN A 193 -3.74 -2.00 -9.02
C GLN A 193 -4.70 -1.78 -7.84
N VAL A 194 -5.41 -0.65 -7.78
CA VAL A 194 -6.39 -0.39 -6.73
C VAL A 194 -7.50 -1.44 -6.81
N LEU A 195 -7.85 -2.01 -5.65
CA LEU A 195 -8.87 -3.05 -5.54
C LEU A 195 -10.24 -2.48 -5.91
N GLY A 196 -11.00 -3.21 -6.72
CA GLY A 196 -12.29 -2.73 -7.24
C GLY A 196 -12.20 -2.22 -8.66
N LEU A 197 -11.06 -1.68 -9.09
CA LEU A 197 -10.97 -1.06 -10.41
C LEU A 197 -11.16 -2.10 -11.54
N ALA A 198 -10.35 -3.16 -11.54
CA ALA A 198 -10.41 -4.19 -12.57
C ALA A 198 -11.77 -4.93 -12.58
N GLU A 199 -12.37 -5.15 -11.41
CA GLU A 199 -13.69 -5.77 -11.31
C GLU A 199 -14.78 -4.88 -11.90
N VAL A 200 -14.74 -3.58 -11.66
CA VAL A 200 -15.69 -2.63 -12.24
C VAL A 200 -15.43 -2.41 -13.73
N GLU A 201 -14.16 -2.44 -14.18
CA GLU A 201 -13.81 -2.46 -15.61
C GLU A 201 -14.48 -3.65 -16.33
N SER A 202 -14.34 -4.88 -15.81
CA SER A 202 -15.00 -6.07 -16.38
C SER A 202 -16.52 -5.99 -16.35
N LEU A 203 -17.11 -5.42 -15.29
CA LEU A 203 -18.55 -5.15 -15.22
C LEU A 203 -19.00 -4.18 -16.32
N LEU A 204 -18.27 -3.08 -16.51
CA LEU A 204 -18.55 -2.09 -17.57
C LEU A 204 -18.39 -2.68 -18.97
N ALA A 205 -17.51 -3.66 -19.15
CA ALA A 205 -17.34 -4.40 -20.39
C ALA A 205 -18.41 -5.48 -20.63
N GLY A 206 -19.27 -5.76 -19.64
CA GLY A 206 -20.29 -6.81 -19.70
C GLY A 206 -19.74 -8.24 -19.59
N GLU A 207 -18.51 -8.40 -19.09
CA GLU A 207 -17.84 -9.71 -18.93
C GLU A 207 -18.33 -10.45 -17.69
N ILE A 208 -18.76 -9.72 -16.66
CA ILE A 208 -19.30 -10.21 -15.40
C ILE A 208 -20.51 -9.38 -14.98
N ASP A 209 -21.39 -9.94 -14.16
CA ASP A 209 -22.50 -9.18 -13.58
C ASP A 209 -22.10 -8.43 -12.29
N GLU A 210 -23.01 -7.60 -11.78
CA GLU A 210 -22.76 -6.79 -10.58
C GLU A 210 -22.51 -7.65 -9.33
N ALA A 211 -23.21 -8.78 -9.20
CA ALA A 211 -23.07 -9.67 -8.06
C ALA A 211 -21.69 -10.37 -8.07
N GLU A 212 -21.22 -10.80 -9.24
CA GLU A 212 -19.89 -11.35 -9.46
C GLU A 212 -18.79 -10.32 -9.18
N ALA A 213 -18.97 -9.08 -9.64
CA ALA A 213 -18.05 -7.97 -9.37
C ALA A 213 -17.92 -7.74 -7.86
N LYS A 214 -19.04 -7.54 -7.15
CA LYS A 214 -19.08 -7.36 -5.69
C LYS A 214 -18.40 -8.52 -4.95
N ALA A 215 -18.74 -9.76 -5.30
CA ALA A 215 -18.14 -10.94 -4.68
C ALA A 215 -16.62 -11.01 -4.90
N SER A 216 -16.14 -10.65 -6.08
CA SER A 216 -14.70 -10.59 -6.39
C SER A 216 -13.97 -9.51 -5.60
N ILE A 217 -14.55 -8.31 -5.53
CA ILE A 217 -14.01 -7.17 -4.77
C ILE A 217 -13.89 -7.53 -3.30
N ALA A 218 -14.96 -8.05 -2.70
CA ALA A 218 -14.97 -8.45 -1.30
C ALA A 218 -13.91 -9.53 -1.02
N ARG A 219 -13.85 -10.58 -1.83
CA ARG A 219 -12.85 -11.66 -1.70
C ARG A 219 -11.41 -11.13 -1.75
N ARG A 220 -11.09 -10.26 -2.72
CA ARG A 220 -9.75 -9.67 -2.83
C ARG A 220 -9.43 -8.74 -1.67
N THR A 221 -10.40 -7.95 -1.21
CA THR A 221 -10.27 -7.05 -0.08
C THR A 221 -10.02 -7.80 1.23
N ARG A 222 -10.73 -8.91 1.49
CA ARG A 222 -10.45 -9.80 2.63
C ARG A 222 -9.02 -10.35 2.61
N ARG A 223 -8.57 -10.83 1.44
CA ARG A 223 -7.19 -11.32 1.27
C ARG A 223 -6.17 -10.22 1.53
N PHE A 224 -6.45 -9.00 1.07
CA PHE A 224 -5.60 -7.84 1.31
C PHE A 224 -5.55 -7.47 2.80
N ALA A 225 -6.70 -7.37 3.47
CA ALA A 225 -6.79 -7.09 4.90
C ALA A 225 -6.03 -8.11 5.76
N ARG A 226 -6.14 -9.40 5.44
CA ARG A 226 -5.37 -10.47 6.12
C ARG A 226 -3.87 -10.32 5.92
N LYS A 227 -3.43 -9.93 4.72
CA LYS A 227 -2.00 -9.62 4.45
C LYS A 227 -1.52 -8.40 5.23
N GLN A 228 -2.34 -7.35 5.33
CA GLN A 228 -2.03 -6.18 6.14
C GLN A 228 -1.81 -6.59 7.61
N GLY A 229 -2.73 -7.36 8.19
CA GLY A 229 -2.59 -7.87 9.55
C GLY A 229 -1.29 -8.66 9.77
N THR A 230 -0.91 -9.53 8.84
CA THR A 230 0.38 -10.23 8.89
C THR A 230 1.57 -9.28 8.87
N PHE A 231 1.52 -8.24 8.05
CA PHE A 231 2.61 -7.27 7.96
C PHE A 231 2.72 -6.42 9.23
N PHE A 232 1.60 -5.91 9.75
CA PHE A 232 1.58 -5.08 10.95
C PHE A 232 2.09 -5.82 12.18
N ARG A 233 1.79 -7.12 12.34
CA ARG A 233 2.33 -7.95 13.44
C ARG A 233 3.86 -8.01 13.50
N GLY A 234 4.56 -7.62 12.43
CA GLY A 234 6.02 -7.52 12.41
C GLY A 234 6.60 -6.18 12.91
N PHE A 235 5.77 -5.24 13.36
CA PHE A 235 6.22 -3.94 13.88
C PHE A 235 6.71 -4.09 15.34
N SER A 236 7.85 -3.50 15.64
CA SER A 236 8.34 -3.39 17.03
C SER A 236 7.45 -2.44 17.83
N GLY A 237 7.16 -2.79 19.09
CA GLY A 237 6.37 -1.93 19.98
C GLY A 237 4.90 -1.80 19.58
N LEU A 238 4.37 -2.72 18.77
CA LEU A 238 2.98 -2.72 18.34
C LEU A 238 2.03 -2.98 19.51
N GLN A 239 1.19 -2.01 19.82
CA GLN A 239 0.05 -2.19 20.70
C GLN A 239 -1.15 -2.70 19.89
N ARG A 240 -1.55 -3.95 20.12
CA ARG A 240 -2.78 -4.51 19.55
C ARG A 240 -3.95 -4.05 20.40
N LEU A 241 -4.93 -3.42 19.78
CA LEU A 241 -6.17 -3.00 20.43
C LEU A 241 -7.32 -3.83 19.87
N PRO A 242 -7.80 -4.86 20.60
CA PRO A 242 -8.97 -5.63 20.19
C PRO A 242 -10.19 -4.72 20.17
N VAL A 243 -10.91 -4.73 19.06
CA VAL A 243 -12.12 -3.96 18.85
C VAL A 243 -13.29 -4.93 18.74
N ALA A 244 -14.30 -4.72 19.59
CA ALA A 244 -15.48 -5.58 19.59
C ALA A 244 -16.38 -5.30 18.37
N GLU A 245 -17.17 -6.31 18.00
CA GLU A 245 -18.26 -6.12 17.05
C GLU A 245 -19.27 -5.13 17.63
N GLY A 246 -19.69 -4.15 16.83
CA GLY A 246 -20.61 -3.09 17.26
C GLY A 246 -20.00 -2.00 18.15
N GLU A 247 -18.71 -2.09 18.52
CA GLU A 247 -18.05 -1.01 19.26
C GLU A 247 -17.94 0.27 18.43
N ASP A 248 -18.41 1.39 18.99
CA ASP A 248 -18.43 2.68 18.30
C ASP A 248 -17.04 3.33 18.24
N ALA A 249 -16.87 4.24 17.27
CA ALA A 249 -15.59 4.89 17.02
C ALA A 249 -15.09 5.73 18.21
N ALA A 250 -15.98 6.33 19.00
CA ALA A 250 -15.59 7.18 20.13
C ALA A 250 -15.05 6.33 21.29
N SER A 251 -15.67 5.17 21.58
CA SER A 251 -15.14 4.19 22.53
C SER A 251 -13.76 3.69 22.12
N ILE A 252 -13.60 3.31 20.85
CA ILE A 252 -12.32 2.85 20.30
C ILE A 252 -11.25 3.94 20.42
N ALA A 253 -11.59 5.18 20.04
CA ALA A 253 -10.68 6.32 20.10
C ALA A 253 -10.24 6.63 21.54
N LYS A 254 -11.18 6.58 22.50
CA LYS A 254 -10.86 6.77 23.92
C LYS A 254 -9.84 5.75 24.41
N ARG A 255 -10.08 4.46 24.14
CA ARG A 255 -9.17 3.36 24.51
C ARG A 255 -7.83 3.48 23.80
N ALA A 256 -7.82 3.84 22.51
CA ALA A 256 -6.59 4.08 21.76
C ALA A 256 -5.78 5.24 22.36
N GLY A 257 -6.47 6.29 22.84
CA GLY A 257 -5.88 7.46 23.48
C GLY A 257 -5.18 7.16 24.81
N GLU A 258 -5.57 6.11 25.53
CA GLU A 258 -4.86 5.65 26.74
C GLU A 258 -3.42 5.18 26.43
N PHE A 259 -3.15 4.87 25.17
CA PHE A 259 -1.83 4.49 24.68
C PHE A 259 -1.08 5.64 24.01
N LEU A 260 -1.65 6.83 23.84
CA LEU A 260 -1.01 8.00 23.21
C LEU A 260 -0.36 8.92 24.25
#